data_AF-A0A7J7RFP9-F1
#
_entry.id   AF-A0A7J7RFP9-F1
#
_cell.length_a   1.000
_cell.length_b   1.000
_cell.length_c   1.000
_cell.angle_alpha   90.00
_cell.angle_beta   90.00
_cell.angle_gamma   90.00
#
_symmetry.space_group_name_H-M   'P 1'
#
loop_
_entity.id
_entity.type
_entity.pdbx_description
1 polymer ?
#
loop_
_entity_poly.entity_id
_entity_poly.type
_entity_poly.pdbx_seq_one_letter_code
_entity_poly.pdbx_strand_id
1 'polypeptide(L)'
;MALDRVPRRVGVVGYGRLGQSLVSHLLTQGPELGLELVFVWNRDPGRLAGKVPPSLQLQNLADLGERHPDLVVEVAHPKIIQESGAQILRHANLLLAAPSLGFDRVIGVLVADRSLTDMHVVDVELSGPPGPTGRSFAVHTHRENPAEPGAVTGSATVTAFWRSLLGCSQLPSRPGIHIC
;
A
#
# COMPACT_ATOMS: atom_id res chain seq x y z
N MET A 1 -0.41 30.23 3.52
CA MET A 1 1.07 30.26 3.53
C MET A 1 1.55 28.82 3.52
N ALA A 2 1.87 28.26 2.35
CA ALA A 2 2.54 26.98 2.26
C ALA A 2 3.97 27.21 2.77
N LEU A 3 4.32 26.59 3.90
CA LEU A 3 5.69 26.65 4.42
C LEU A 3 6.64 26.05 3.37
N ASP A 4 7.82 26.67 3.23
CA ASP A 4 9.00 26.24 2.46
C ASP A 4 9.52 24.86 2.91
N ARG A 5 8.68 23.84 2.86
CA ARG A 5 9.04 22.46 3.17
C ARG A 5 9.42 21.80 1.86
N VAL A 6 10.64 21.27 1.84
CA VAL A 6 11.11 20.37 0.77
C VAL A 6 10.05 19.29 0.55
N PRO A 7 9.57 19.09 -0.69
CA PRO A 7 8.56 18.07 -0.98
C PRO A 7 9.01 16.69 -0.51
N ARG A 8 8.07 15.91 0.01
CA ARG A 8 8.32 14.51 0.37
C ARG A 8 8.46 13.69 -0.90
N ARG A 9 9.61 13.05 -1.07
CA ARG A 9 9.93 12.25 -2.26
C ARG A 9 9.38 10.84 -2.11
N VAL A 10 8.43 10.47 -2.97
CA VAL A 10 7.69 9.20 -2.93
C VAL A 10 8.09 8.32 -4.11
N GLY A 11 8.51 7.08 -3.82
CA GLY A 11 8.70 6.02 -4.80
C GLY A 11 7.55 5.03 -4.77
N VAL A 12 7.15 4.50 -5.93
CA VAL A 12 6.10 3.46 -6.03
C VAL A 12 6.68 2.18 -6.62
N VAL A 13 6.51 1.07 -5.91
CA VAL A 13 6.89 -0.27 -6.36
C VAL A 13 5.63 -1.07 -6.65
N GLY A 14 5.39 -1.33 -7.94
CA GLY A 14 4.21 -2.01 -8.45
C GLY A 14 3.31 -1.09 -9.26
N TYR A 15 2.93 -1.52 -10.46
CA TYR A 15 2.07 -0.75 -11.37
C TYR A 15 0.82 -1.53 -11.82
N GLY A 16 0.24 -2.27 -10.87
CA GLY A 16 -1.11 -2.85 -10.99
C GLY A 16 -2.21 -1.78 -10.81
N ARG A 17 -3.47 -2.21 -10.63
CA ARG A 17 -4.62 -1.28 -10.46
C ARG A 17 -4.38 -0.24 -9.35
N LEU A 18 -3.94 -0.69 -8.17
CA LEU A 18 -3.65 0.19 -7.04
C LEU A 18 -2.47 1.13 -7.33
N GLY A 19 -1.36 0.60 -7.84
CA GLY A 19 -0.18 1.39 -8.21
C GLY A 19 -0.46 2.46 -9.26
N GLN A 20 -1.28 2.14 -10.27
CA GLN A 20 -1.73 3.10 -11.28
C GLN A 20 -2.52 4.25 -10.66
N SER A 21 -3.46 3.93 -9.75
CA SER A 21 -4.24 4.96 -9.06
C SER A 21 -3.38 5.84 -8.15
N LEU A 22 -2.43 5.25 -7.41
CA LEU A 22 -1.50 5.99 -6.56
C LEU A 22 -0.60 6.91 -7.37
N VAL A 23 -0.03 6.42 -8.48
CA VAL A 23 0.79 7.24 -9.38
C VAL A 23 -0.02 8.39 -9.98
N SER A 24 -1.27 8.12 -10.39
CA SER A 24 -2.17 9.17 -10.88
C SER A 24 -2.43 10.25 -9.80
N HIS A 25 -2.75 9.85 -8.57
CA HIS A 25 -2.95 10.80 -7.45
C HIS A 25 -1.67 11.57 -7.12
N LEU A 26 -0.51 10.91 -7.07
CA LEU A 26 0.77 11.56 -6.81
C LEU A 26 1.14 12.58 -7.89
N LEU A 27 0.85 12.31 -9.16
CA LEU A 27 1.14 13.24 -10.26
C LEU A 27 0.16 14.42 -10.32
N THR A 28 -1.11 14.20 -9.96
CA THR A 28 -2.18 15.21 -10.13
C THR A 28 -2.44 16.04 -8.88
N GLN A 29 -2.39 15.43 -7.69
CA GLN A 29 -2.70 16.05 -6.40
C GLN A 29 -1.47 16.16 -5.49
N GLY A 30 -0.46 15.32 -5.71
CA GLY A 30 0.74 15.27 -4.88
C GLY A 30 1.45 16.62 -4.69
N PRO A 31 1.71 17.41 -5.75
CA PRO A 31 2.42 18.68 -5.60
C PRO A 31 1.75 19.67 -4.64
N GLU A 32 0.42 19.76 -4.66
CA GLU A 32 -0.36 20.64 -3.76
C GLU A 32 -0.29 20.16 -2.30
N LEU A 33 -0.03 18.88 -2.09
CA LEU A 33 0.11 18.24 -0.78
C LEU A 33 1.58 18.14 -0.32
N GLY A 34 2.51 18.76 -1.06
CA GLY A 34 3.94 18.70 -0.75
C GLY A 34 4.56 17.33 -1.00
N LEU A 35 4.04 16.56 -1.96
CA LEU A 35 4.58 15.27 -2.38
C LEU A 35 5.15 15.35 -3.79
N GLU A 36 6.26 14.65 -4.01
CA GLU A 36 6.90 14.51 -5.31
C GLU A 36 7.06 13.03 -5.64
N LEU A 37 6.48 12.58 -6.76
CA LEU A 37 6.75 11.24 -7.27
C LEU A 37 8.16 11.22 -7.88
N VAL A 38 9.08 10.44 -7.30
CA VAL A 38 10.48 10.38 -7.75
C VAL A 38 10.82 9.15 -8.55
N PHE A 39 10.06 8.06 -8.41
CA PHE A 39 10.13 6.91 -9.31
C PHE A 39 8.91 5.99 -9.25
N VAL A 40 8.74 5.20 -10.31
CA VAL A 40 7.86 4.05 -10.40
C VAL A 40 8.70 2.87 -10.88
N TRP A 41 8.65 1.76 -10.15
CA TRP A 41 9.27 0.51 -10.55
C TRP A 41 8.20 -0.57 -10.72
N ASN A 42 8.35 -1.42 -11.73
CA ASN A 42 7.53 -2.60 -11.89
C ASN A 42 8.38 -3.74 -12.46
N ARG A 43 8.14 -4.98 -12.01
CA ARG A 43 8.88 -6.17 -12.46
C ARG A 43 8.91 -6.32 -13.99
N ASP A 44 7.80 -5.96 -14.64
CA ASP A 44 7.70 -5.86 -16.09
C ASP A 44 7.74 -4.38 -16.48
N PRO A 45 8.87 -3.84 -16.96
CA PRO A 45 9.00 -2.42 -17.31
C PRO A 45 8.11 -2.04 -18.50
N GLY A 46 7.73 -3.00 -19.35
CA GLY A 46 6.82 -2.77 -20.47
C GLY A 46 5.44 -2.25 -20.03
N ARG A 47 5.04 -2.50 -18.77
CA ARG A 47 3.80 -1.94 -18.20
C ARG A 47 3.85 -0.43 -17.97
N LEU A 48 5.05 0.16 -17.87
CA LEU A 48 5.24 1.59 -17.64
C LEU A 48 5.32 2.39 -18.95
N ALA A 49 5.72 1.74 -20.04
CA ALA A 49 5.92 2.35 -21.34
C ALA A 49 4.67 3.10 -21.83
N GLY A 50 4.83 4.37 -22.19
CA GLY A 50 3.75 5.25 -22.63
C GLY A 50 2.74 5.67 -21.55
N LYS A 51 2.89 5.21 -20.30
CA LYS A 51 1.98 5.50 -19.19
C LYS A 51 2.62 6.28 -18.05
N VAL A 52 3.93 6.11 -17.85
CA VAL A 52 4.73 6.83 -16.86
C VAL A 52 5.85 7.59 -17.59
N PRO A 53 6.13 8.86 -17.26
CA PRO A 53 7.25 9.60 -17.85
C PRO A 53 8.57 8.80 -17.75
N PRO A 54 9.40 8.74 -18.81
CA PRO A 54 10.64 7.95 -18.80
C PRO A 54 11.58 8.31 -17.63
N SER A 55 11.65 9.59 -17.27
CA SER A 55 12.42 10.07 -16.12
C SER A 55 11.97 9.46 -14.80
N LEU A 56 10.71 9.05 -14.66
CA LEU A 56 10.14 8.42 -13.48
C LEU A 56 10.24 6.89 -13.50
N GLN A 57 10.59 6.26 -14.62
CA GLN A 57 10.70 4.80 -14.70
C GLN A 57 12.03 4.33 -14.12
N LEU A 58 12.00 3.68 -12.96
CA LEU A 58 13.16 3.01 -12.41
C LEU A 58 13.31 1.64 -13.07
N GLN A 59 14.46 1.37 -13.68
CA GLN A 59 14.71 0.12 -14.40
C GLN A 59 15.07 -1.02 -13.45
N ASN A 60 16.00 -0.75 -12.53
CA ASN A 60 16.44 -1.71 -11.53
C ASN A 60 16.14 -1.16 -10.14
N LEU A 61 15.45 -1.96 -9.32
CA LEU A 61 15.11 -1.58 -7.96
C LEU A 61 16.36 -1.36 -7.10
N ALA A 62 17.49 -2.00 -7.46
CA ALA A 62 18.75 -1.79 -6.75
C ALA A 62 19.24 -0.33 -6.80
N ASP A 63 18.84 0.42 -7.82
CA ASP A 63 19.29 1.80 -8.06
C ASP A 63 18.36 2.84 -7.41
N LEU A 64 17.40 2.40 -6.58
CA LEU A 64 16.43 3.29 -5.94
C LEU A 64 17.08 4.41 -5.11
N GLY A 65 18.29 4.14 -4.58
CA GLY A 65 19.05 5.10 -3.77
C GLY A 65 19.40 6.38 -4.54
N GLU A 66 19.62 6.29 -5.85
CA GLU A 66 19.90 7.44 -6.73
C GLU A 66 18.71 8.39 -6.87
N ARG A 67 17.50 7.88 -6.55
CA ARG A 67 16.26 8.65 -6.62
C ARG A 67 15.97 9.37 -5.32
N HIS A 68 16.77 9.16 -4.28
CA HIS A 68 16.64 9.76 -2.95
C HIS A 68 15.18 9.76 -2.42
N PRO A 69 14.48 8.62 -2.37
CA PRO A 69 13.13 8.58 -1.83
C PRO A 69 13.13 8.81 -0.32
N ASP A 70 12.14 9.53 0.21
CA ASP A 70 11.84 9.59 1.64
C ASP A 70 10.87 8.48 2.08
N LEU A 71 10.00 8.07 1.15
CA LEU A 71 8.97 7.04 1.32
C LEU A 71 8.90 6.17 0.06
N VAL A 72 8.86 4.86 0.23
CA VAL A 72 8.57 3.90 -0.82
C VAL A 72 7.28 3.16 -0.47
N VAL A 73 6.35 3.11 -1.42
CA VAL A 73 5.09 2.39 -1.29
C VAL A 73 5.15 1.11 -2.10
N GLU A 74 5.02 -0.04 -1.43
CA GLU A 74 5.02 -1.36 -2.07
C GLU A 74 3.60 -1.89 -2.23
N VAL A 75 3.21 -2.08 -3.49
CA VAL A 75 1.89 -2.55 -3.96
C VAL A 75 2.02 -3.55 -5.12
N ALA A 76 3.16 -4.25 -5.19
CA ALA A 76 3.51 -5.18 -6.26
C ALA A 76 3.21 -6.63 -5.87
N HIS A 77 4.02 -7.20 -4.98
CA HIS A 77 3.95 -8.60 -4.59
C HIS A 77 4.81 -8.84 -3.32
N PRO A 78 4.35 -9.67 -2.37
CA PRO A 78 5.09 -10.08 -1.16
C PRO A 78 6.59 -10.34 -1.31
N LYS A 79 6.93 -11.01 -2.41
CA LYS A 79 8.30 -11.40 -2.76
C LYS A 79 9.25 -10.20 -2.85
N ILE A 80 8.77 -9.02 -3.27
CA ILE A 80 9.59 -7.80 -3.33
C ILE A 80 10.09 -7.41 -1.95
N ILE A 81 9.28 -7.58 -0.91
CA ILE A 81 9.70 -7.27 0.47
C ILE A 81 10.71 -8.28 0.99
N GLN A 82 10.56 -9.56 0.64
CA GLN A 82 11.53 -10.60 0.99
C GLN A 82 12.91 -10.34 0.34
N GLU A 83 12.92 -9.88 -0.91
CA GLU A 83 14.17 -9.71 -1.69
C GLU A 83 14.80 -8.32 -1.51
N SER A 84 13.99 -7.27 -1.40
CA SER A 84 14.45 -5.88 -1.48
C SER A 84 14.00 -5.00 -0.31
N GLY A 85 13.20 -5.51 0.62
CA GLY A 85 12.68 -4.73 1.75
C GLY A 85 13.80 -4.12 2.60
N ALA A 86 14.84 -4.91 2.91
CA ALA A 86 16.00 -4.43 3.66
C ALA A 86 16.78 -3.34 2.90
N GLN A 87 16.87 -3.43 1.57
CA GLN A 87 17.52 -2.41 0.76
C GLN A 87 16.72 -1.11 0.74
N ILE A 88 15.40 -1.20 0.54
CA ILE A 88 14.51 -0.04 0.56
C ILE A 88 14.62 0.71 1.89
N LEU A 89 14.62 -0.03 3.01
CA LEU A 89 14.75 0.54 4.36
C LEU A 89 16.10 1.21 4.64
N ARG A 90 17.13 1.01 3.81
CA ARG A 90 18.38 1.79 3.96
C ARG A 90 18.24 3.22 3.46
N HIS A 91 17.24 3.49 2.61
CA HIS A 91 17.08 4.77 1.93
C HIS A 91 15.80 5.51 2.33
N ALA A 92 14.74 4.80 2.71
CA ALA A 92 13.41 5.39 2.90
C ALA A 92 12.58 4.70 3.99
N ASN A 93 11.48 5.37 4.37
CA ASN A 93 10.34 4.68 4.96
C ASN A 93 9.71 3.73 3.94
N LEU A 94 9.09 2.66 4.43
CA LEU A 94 8.46 1.64 3.60
C LEU A 94 7.00 1.45 4.01
N LEU A 95 6.07 1.86 3.16
CA LEU A 95 4.63 1.63 3.32
C LEU A 95 4.22 0.39 2.53
N LEU A 96 3.65 -0.60 3.21
CA LEU A 96 3.31 -1.90 2.66
C LEU A 96 1.81 -2.06 2.50
N ALA A 97 1.40 -2.59 1.33
CA ALA A 97 0.09 -3.21 1.20
C ALA A 97 -0.06 -4.50 2.02
N ALA A 98 1.08 -5.11 2.39
CA ALA A 98 1.18 -6.26 3.25
C ALA A 98 0.22 -7.43 2.90
N PRO A 99 -0.02 -7.78 1.60
CA PRO A 99 -1.05 -8.75 1.24
C PRO A 99 -0.71 -10.19 1.69
N SER A 100 0.52 -10.43 2.12
CA SER A 100 0.98 -11.70 2.68
C SER A 100 1.46 -11.59 4.13
N LEU A 101 1.10 -10.53 4.84
CA LEU A 101 1.34 -10.46 6.27
C LEU A 101 0.34 -11.41 6.94
N GLY A 102 0.55 -12.71 6.74
CA GLY A 102 -0.20 -13.77 7.39
C GLY A 102 0.34 -13.96 8.79
N PHE A 103 -0.56 -14.11 9.76
CA PHE A 103 -0.19 -14.62 11.08
C PHE A 103 -0.45 -16.14 11.08
N ASP A 104 0.37 -16.91 11.78
CA ASP A 104 0.38 -18.39 11.74
C ASP A 104 -0.96 -19.07 12.05
N ARG A 105 -1.92 -18.33 12.64
CA ARG A 105 -3.23 -18.84 13.06
C ARG A 105 -4.40 -18.20 12.32
N VAL A 106 -4.16 -17.52 11.21
CA VAL A 106 -5.24 -16.93 10.38
C VAL A 106 -5.85 -18.00 9.50
N ILE A 107 -7.18 -18.12 9.56
CA ILE A 107 -7.96 -18.99 8.67
C ILE A 107 -8.79 -18.07 7.77
N GLY A 108 -8.61 -18.20 6.46
CA GLY A 108 -9.41 -17.50 5.46
C GLY A 108 -10.53 -18.40 4.92
N VAL A 109 -11.76 -17.91 4.90
CA VAL A 109 -12.90 -18.57 4.28
C VAL A 109 -13.45 -17.68 3.18
N LEU A 110 -13.59 -18.20 1.97
CA LEU A 110 -14.24 -17.52 0.86
C LEU A 110 -15.64 -18.12 0.66
N VAL A 111 -16.65 -17.28 0.77
CA VAL A 111 -18.05 -17.66 0.57
C VAL A 111 -18.59 -16.96 -0.66
N ALA A 112 -19.12 -17.73 -1.61
CA ALA A 112 -19.84 -17.20 -2.75
C ALA A 112 -21.34 -17.16 -2.43
N ASP A 113 -21.82 -16.01 -1.99
CA ASP A 113 -23.23 -15.78 -1.68
C ASP A 113 -23.92 -15.01 -2.81
N ARG A 114 -24.93 -15.62 -3.43
CA ARG A 114 -25.67 -15.02 -4.54
C ARG A 114 -26.70 -13.99 -4.09
N SER A 115 -26.99 -13.91 -2.79
CA SER A 115 -27.88 -12.90 -2.24
C SER A 115 -27.23 -11.51 -2.14
N LEU A 116 -25.89 -11.45 -2.16
CA LEU A 116 -25.13 -10.20 -2.21
C LEU A 116 -25.02 -9.72 -3.66
N THR A 117 -25.80 -8.70 -4.01
CA THR A 117 -25.91 -8.22 -5.40
C THR A 117 -25.03 -7.02 -5.75
N ASP A 118 -24.58 -6.28 -4.74
CA ASP A 118 -23.96 -4.95 -4.91
C ASP A 118 -22.86 -4.67 -3.87
N MET A 119 -22.38 -5.71 -3.18
CA MET A 119 -21.34 -5.59 -2.16
C MET A 119 -20.56 -6.88 -1.96
N HIS A 120 -19.36 -6.76 -1.39
CA HIS A 120 -18.72 -7.87 -0.70
C HIS A 120 -18.65 -7.58 0.79
N VAL A 121 -18.74 -8.65 1.57
CA VAL A 121 -18.66 -8.62 3.02
C VAL A 121 -17.32 -9.19 3.47
N VAL A 122 -16.73 -8.56 4.48
CA VAL A 122 -15.57 -9.09 5.20
C VAL A 122 -15.91 -9.16 6.68
N ASP A 123 -15.99 -10.39 7.19
CA ASP A 123 -16.08 -10.67 8.62
C ASP A 123 -14.69 -11.08 9.15
N VAL A 124 -14.32 -10.51 10.29
CA VAL A 124 -13.07 -10.84 10.99
C VAL A 124 -13.39 -11.12 12.44
N GLU A 125 -13.16 -12.36 12.86
CA GLU A 125 -13.16 -12.76 14.26
C GLU A 125 -11.72 -12.92 14.75
N LEU A 126 -11.41 -12.33 15.89
CA LEU A 126 -10.12 -12.48 16.56
C LEU A 126 -10.34 -12.79 18.04
N SER A 127 -9.60 -13.78 18.52
CA SER A 127 -9.54 -14.14 19.93
C SER A 127 -8.10 -14.11 20.45
N GLY A 128 -7.91 -13.49 21.61
CA GLY A 128 -6.63 -13.48 22.33
C GLY A 128 -6.42 -14.75 23.17
N PRO A 129 -5.21 -14.94 23.72
CA PRO A 129 -4.97 -16.01 24.69
C PRO A 129 -5.81 -15.78 25.97
N PRO A 130 -6.10 -16.85 26.73
CA PRO A 130 -6.75 -16.72 28.03
C PRO A 130 -5.93 -15.84 28.98
N GLY A 131 -6.61 -14.86 29.60
CA GLY A 131 -6.02 -14.05 30.66
C GLY A 131 -5.99 -14.78 32.01
N PRO A 132 -5.53 -14.10 33.08
CA PRO A 132 -5.42 -14.69 34.43
C PRO A 132 -6.73 -15.26 34.99
N THR A 133 -7.88 -14.76 34.53
CA THR A 133 -9.22 -15.19 34.94
C THR A 133 -9.79 -16.30 34.05
N GLY A 134 -9.01 -16.80 33.09
CA GLY A 134 -9.45 -17.79 32.09
C GLY A 134 -10.31 -17.22 30.96
N ARG A 135 -10.65 -15.92 30.97
CA ARG A 135 -11.39 -15.26 29.88
C ARG A 135 -10.41 -14.75 28.82
N SER A 136 -10.78 -14.89 27.55
CA SER A 136 -10.02 -14.35 26.42
C SER A 136 -10.58 -13.02 25.95
N PHE A 137 -9.71 -12.17 25.41
CA PHE A 137 -10.14 -11.05 24.57
C PHE A 137 -10.81 -11.62 23.31
N ALA A 138 -11.91 -11.03 22.87
CA ALA A 138 -12.58 -11.40 21.63
C ALA A 138 -13.08 -10.14 20.92
N VAL A 139 -12.94 -10.12 19.60
CA VAL A 139 -13.49 -9.07 18.75
C VAL A 139 -14.06 -9.69 17.49
N HIS A 140 -15.23 -9.18 17.08
CA HIS A 140 -15.84 -9.47 15.80
C HIS A 140 -16.01 -8.15 15.07
N THR A 141 -15.53 -8.07 13.83
CA THR A 141 -15.75 -6.93 12.95
C THR A 141 -16.45 -7.39 11.69
N HIS A 142 -17.44 -6.62 11.25
CA HIS A 142 -18.21 -6.84 10.05
C HIS A 142 -18.06 -5.62 9.16
N ARG A 143 -17.70 -5.83 7.89
CA ARG A 143 -17.53 -4.74 6.93
C ARG A 143 -18.24 -5.08 5.63
N GLU A 144 -19.16 -4.21 5.25
CA GLU A 144 -19.79 -4.19 3.94
C GLU A 144 -19.07 -3.18 3.04
N ASN A 145 -18.75 -3.57 1.82
CA ASN A 145 -18.10 -2.68 0.87
C ASN A 145 -18.77 -2.79 -0.49
N PRO A 146 -19.33 -1.68 -1.01
CA PRO A 146 -20.00 -1.67 -2.32
C PRO A 146 -19.08 -2.22 -3.42
N ALA A 147 -19.63 -3.12 -4.23
CA ALA A 147 -18.91 -3.81 -5.29
C ALA A 147 -19.89 -4.37 -6.33
N GLU A 148 -19.54 -4.23 -7.62
CA GLU A 148 -20.31 -4.85 -8.70
C GLU A 148 -20.34 -6.38 -8.57
N PRO A 149 -21.39 -7.05 -9.08
CA PRO A 149 -21.43 -8.51 -9.16
C PRO A 149 -20.13 -9.11 -9.73
N GLY A 150 -19.49 -10.00 -8.97
CA GLY A 150 -18.23 -10.66 -9.35
C GLY A 150 -16.95 -9.87 -9.02
N ALA A 151 -17.05 -8.65 -8.49
CA ALA A 151 -15.89 -7.91 -8.00
C ALA A 151 -15.51 -8.35 -6.58
N VAL A 152 -14.26 -8.77 -6.41
CA VAL A 152 -13.68 -9.19 -5.10
C VAL A 152 -12.99 -8.05 -4.34
N THR A 153 -13.04 -6.82 -4.89
CA THR A 153 -12.43 -5.61 -4.30
C THR A 153 -13.22 -4.38 -4.70
N GLY A 154 -13.45 -3.44 -3.77
CA GLY A 154 -14.13 -2.17 -4.01
C GLY A 154 -13.17 -0.99 -4.21
N SER A 155 -13.68 0.15 -4.68
CA SER A 155 -12.91 1.38 -4.89
C SER A 155 -12.36 1.98 -3.60
N ALA A 156 -12.99 1.69 -2.45
CA ALA A 156 -12.57 2.16 -1.14
C ALA A 156 -11.12 1.79 -0.78
N THR A 157 -10.59 0.69 -1.33
CA THR A 157 -9.18 0.28 -1.12
C THR A 157 -8.22 1.36 -1.61
N VAL A 158 -8.46 1.98 -2.76
CA VAL A 158 -7.61 3.06 -3.28
C VAL A 158 -7.60 4.25 -2.31
N THR A 159 -8.78 4.65 -1.82
CA THR A 159 -8.92 5.76 -0.88
C THR A 159 -8.21 5.48 0.45
N ALA A 160 -8.31 4.25 0.96
CA ALA A 160 -7.60 3.85 2.18
C ALA A 160 -6.08 3.98 2.01
N PHE A 161 -5.54 3.43 0.92
CA PHE A 161 -4.10 3.54 0.60
C PHE A 161 -3.62 4.96 0.43
N TRP A 162 -4.40 5.80 -0.25
CA TRP A 162 -4.06 7.21 -0.40
C TRP A 162 -3.98 7.91 0.95
N ARG A 163 -4.95 7.68 1.85
CA ARG A 163 -4.93 8.26 3.21
C ARG A 163 -3.75 7.75 4.03
N SER A 164 -3.41 6.46 3.96
CA SER A 164 -2.24 5.91 4.65
C SER A 164 -0.92 6.48 4.12
N LEU A 165 -0.82 6.69 2.81
CA LEU A 165 0.32 7.39 2.19
C LEU A 165 0.45 8.81 2.75
N LEU A 166 -0.65 9.58 2.78
CA LEU A 166 -0.68 10.94 3.32
C LEU A 166 -0.35 10.99 4.81
N GLY A 167 -0.73 9.98 5.59
CA GLY A 167 -0.33 9.85 6.99
C GLY A 167 1.17 9.58 7.12
N CYS A 168 1.71 8.65 6.32
CA CYS A 168 3.13 8.30 6.35
C CYS A 168 4.04 9.43 5.85
N SER A 169 3.57 10.25 4.90
CA SER A 169 4.36 11.38 4.39
C SER A 169 4.58 12.49 5.43
N GLN A 170 3.79 12.50 6.52
CA GLN A 170 3.94 13.43 7.64
C GLN A 170 4.93 12.94 8.70
N LEU A 171 5.38 11.68 8.61
CA LEU A 171 6.35 11.11 9.54
C LEU A 171 7.78 11.59 9.25
N PRO A 172 8.68 11.62 10.25
CA PRO A 172 10.08 11.98 10.04
C PRO A 172 10.74 11.14 8.93
N SER A 173 11.70 11.72 8.19
CA SER A 173 12.56 11.00 7.23
C SER A 173 13.57 10.09 7.96
N ARG A 174 13.07 9.11 8.72
CA ARG A 174 13.87 8.03 9.31
C ARG A 174 13.33 6.70 8.79
N PRO A 175 14.17 5.69 8.49
CA PRO A 175 13.67 4.39 8.07
C PRO A 175 12.70 3.76 9.07
N GLY A 176 11.60 3.23 8.54
CA GLY A 176 10.52 2.62 9.29
C GLY A 176 9.61 1.81 8.37
N ILE A 177 8.92 0.83 8.95
CA ILE A 177 7.89 0.05 8.25
C ILE A 177 6.52 0.57 8.69
N HIS A 178 5.66 0.80 7.70
CA HIS A 178 4.27 1.21 7.88
C HIS A 178 3.37 0.26 7.09
N ILE A 179 2.19 -0.03 7.62
CA ILE A 179 1.20 -0.92 7.00
C ILE A 179 -0.06 -0.11 6.74
N CYS A 180 -0.62 -0.27 5.55
CA CYS A 180 -1.88 0.36 5.16
C CYS A 180 -3.10 -0.43 5.64
#